data_AF-A0A969G2B2-F1
#
_entry.id   AF-A0A969G2B2-F1
#
_cell.length_a   1.000
_cell.length_b   1.000
_cell.length_c   1.000
_cell.angle_alpha   90.00
_cell.angle_beta   90.00
_cell.angle_gamma   90.00
#
_symmetry.space_group_name_H-M   'P 1'
#
loop_
_entity.id
_entity.type
_entity.pdbx_description
1 polymer ?
#
loop_
_entity_poly.entity_id
_entity_poly.type
_entity_poly.pdbx_seq_one_letter_code
_entity_poly.pdbx_strand_id
1 'polypeptide(L)'
;MLLEERRSLVEITTKKLKNYLVELYQDELEQVILFGSEARGEAEIDSDVDILIVLKNSFNYFDEIKKISGFISDLCLDYELYLSCC
;
A
#
# COMPACT_ATOMS: atom_id res chain seq x y z
N MET A 1 -5.30 -11.04 -16.35
CA MET A 1 -3.90 -10.72 -16.01
C MET A 1 -3.17 -12.02 -15.69
N LEU A 2 -1.95 -12.19 -16.19
CA LEU A 2 -1.09 -13.33 -15.83
C LEU A 2 -0.45 -13.09 -14.44
N LEU A 3 -0.10 -14.14 -13.69
CA LEU A 3 0.48 -13.99 -12.35
C LEU A 3 1.78 -13.16 -12.33
N GLU A 4 2.63 -13.30 -13.36
CA GLU A 4 3.86 -12.51 -13.52
C GLU A 4 3.58 -11.02 -13.77
N GLU A 5 2.53 -10.72 -14.53
CA GLU A 5 2.08 -9.34 -14.76
C GLU A 5 1.59 -8.73 -13.44
N ARG A 6 0.77 -9.46 -12.67
CA ARG A 6 0.29 -9.03 -11.35
C ARG A 6 1.44 -8.72 -10.41
N ARG A 7 2.42 -9.61 -10.32
CA ARG A 7 3.59 -9.42 -9.46
C ARG A 7 4.33 -8.13 -9.78
N SER A 8 4.50 -7.83 -11.07
CA SER A 8 5.11 -6.58 -11.52
C SER A 8 4.30 -5.36 -11.10
N LEU A 9 2.96 -5.43 -11.16
CA LEU A 9 2.08 -4.35 -10.69
C LEU A 9 2.16 -4.16 -9.17
N VAL A 10 2.21 -5.24 -8.40
CA VAL A 10 2.40 -5.19 -6.94
C VAL A 10 3.71 -4.49 -6.60
N GLU A 11 4.81 -4.83 -7.26
CA GLU A 11 6.11 -4.18 -7.04
C GLU A 11 6.10 -2.69 -7.40
N ILE A 12 5.46 -2.32 -8.52
CA ILE A 12 5.35 -0.92 -8.96
C ILE A 12 4.52 -0.09 -7.99
N THR A 13 3.33 -0.58 -7.62
CA THR A 13 2.38 0.15 -6.78
C THR A 13 2.89 0.29 -5.35
N THR A 14 3.41 -0.79 -4.75
CA THR A 14 3.99 -0.74 -3.40
C THR A 14 5.21 0.18 -3.32
N LYS A 15 6.04 0.24 -4.38
CA LYS A 15 7.15 1.21 -4.46
C LYS A 15 6.66 2.64 -4.56
N LYS A 16 5.63 2.91 -5.37
CA LYS A 16 5.02 4.25 -5.47
C LYS A 16 4.41 4.68 -4.14
N LEU A 17 3.66 3.79 -3.48
CA LEU A 17 3.09 4.02 -2.17
C LEU A 17 4.17 4.32 -1.13
N LYS A 18 5.23 3.50 -1.08
CA LYS A 18 6.34 3.73 -0.16
C LYS A 18 6.98 5.09 -0.36
N ASN A 19 7.25 5.50 -1.60
CA ASN A 19 7.83 6.81 -1.89
C ASN A 19 6.92 7.96 -1.45
N TYR A 20 5.63 7.86 -1.76
CA TYR A 20 4.63 8.84 -1.32
C TYR A 20 4.58 8.96 0.21
N LEU A 21 4.56 7.82 0.93
CA LEU A 21 4.53 7.81 2.39
C LEU A 21 5.81 8.39 3.00
N VAL A 22 6.98 8.09 2.43
CA VAL A 22 8.26 8.68 2.86
C VAL A 22 8.22 10.20 2.69
N GLU A 23 7.70 10.69 1.56
CA GLU A 23 7.57 12.13 1.30
C GLU A 23 6.54 12.80 2.22
N LEU A 24 5.41 12.14 2.49
CA LEU A 24 4.33 12.66 3.31
C LEU A 24 4.70 12.74 4.80
N TYR A 25 5.29 11.66 5.33
CA TYR A 25 5.52 11.49 6.77
C TYR A 25 6.95 11.81 7.21
N GLN A 26 7.93 11.81 6.29
CA GLN A 26 9.32 12.12 6.61
C GLN A 26 9.82 11.27 7.79
N ASP A 27 10.34 11.92 8.83
CA ASP A 27 10.86 11.27 10.03
C ASP A 27 9.78 10.57 10.87
N GLU A 28 8.49 10.82 10.65
CA GLU A 28 7.39 10.17 11.37
C GLU A 28 7.10 8.76 10.85
N LEU A 29 7.52 8.41 9.64
CA LEU A 29 7.36 7.08 9.09
C LEU A 29 8.37 6.13 9.73
N GLU A 30 7.89 5.13 10.46
CA GLU A 30 8.72 4.08 11.05
C GLU A 30 8.91 2.94 10.05
N GLN A 31 7.80 2.35 9.57
CA GLN A 31 7.83 1.18 8.68
C GLN A 31 6.65 1.16 7.70
N VAL A 32 6.85 0.48 6.56
CA VAL A 32 5.82 0.09 5.60
C VAL A 32 5.98 -1.40 5.35
N ILE A 33 4.97 -2.19 5.69
CA ILE A 33 5.06 -3.66 5.74
C ILE A 33 4.02 -4.27 4.82
N LEU A 34 4.46 -5.13 3.91
CA LEU A 34 3.58 -6.01 3.14
C LEU A 34 3.18 -7.20 4.01
N PHE A 35 1.89 -7.47 4.13
CA PHE A 35 1.36 -8.63 4.84
C PHE A 35 0.29 -9.34 4.00
N GLY A 36 -0.53 -10.17 4.63
CA GLY A 36 -1.64 -10.84 3.94
C GLY A 36 -1.19 -11.97 3.01
N SER A 37 -2.07 -12.33 2.07
CA SER A 37 -1.85 -13.42 1.12
C SER A 37 -0.65 -13.17 0.20
N GLU A 38 -0.40 -11.90 -0.15
CA GLU A 38 0.74 -11.50 -0.98
C GLU A 38 2.08 -11.88 -0.32
N ALA A 39 2.26 -11.54 0.96
CA ALA A 39 3.47 -11.85 1.70
C ALA A 39 3.68 -13.35 1.91
N ARG A 40 2.61 -14.16 1.90
CA ARG A 40 2.67 -15.62 2.06
C ARG A 40 2.83 -16.37 0.73
N GLY A 41 2.72 -15.69 -0.41
CA GLY A 41 2.70 -16.34 -1.72
C GLY A 41 1.43 -17.13 -2.01
N GLU A 42 0.33 -16.78 -1.33
CA GLU A 42 -0.99 -17.39 -1.46
C GLU A 42 -2.00 -16.46 -2.17
N ALA A 43 -1.52 -15.34 -2.74
CA ALA A 43 -2.38 -14.38 -3.42
C ALA A 43 -2.87 -14.94 -4.77
N GLU A 44 -4.18 -14.88 -4.96
CA GLU A 44 -4.84 -15.14 -6.22
C GLU A 44 -4.96 -13.84 -7.03
N ILE A 45 -5.42 -13.96 -8.28
CA ILE A 45 -5.45 -12.83 -9.21
C ILE A 45 -6.31 -11.64 -8.73
N ASP A 46 -7.35 -11.93 -7.95
CA ASP A 46 -8.32 -11.01 -7.38
C ASP A 46 -8.01 -10.66 -5.91
N SER A 47 -6.89 -11.15 -5.37
CA SER A 47 -6.48 -10.83 -4.00
C SER A 47 -6.01 -9.39 -3.88
N ASP A 48 -6.48 -8.75 -2.82
CA ASP A 48 -6.00 -7.44 -2.34
C ASP A 48 -4.51 -7.50 -1.96
N VAL A 49 -3.86 -6.33 -1.97
CA VAL A 49 -2.50 -6.14 -1.47
C VAL A 49 -2.57 -5.41 -0.13
N ASP A 50 -2.29 -6.14 0.94
CA ASP A 50 -2.39 -5.65 2.32
C ASP A 50 -1.09 -4.98 2.79
N ILE A 51 -1.17 -3.70 3.18
CA ILE A 51 -0.05 -2.87 3.62
C ILE A 51 -0.33 -2.29 5.01
N LEU A 52 0.60 -2.49 5.95
CA LEU A 52 0.57 -1.87 7.27
C LEU A 52 1.54 -0.68 7.30
N ILE A 53 1.04 0.48 7.72
CA ILE A 53 1.82 1.72 7.84
C ILE A 53 2.07 1.99 9.33
N VAL A 54 3.33 2.02 9.74
CA VAL A 54 3.72 2.27 11.14
C VAL A 54 4.29 3.67 11.25
N LEU A 55 3.67 4.49 12.11
CA LEU A 55 4.13 5.83 12.45
C LEU A 55 4.76 5.84 13.85
N LYS A 56 5.77 6.67 14.07
CA LYS A 56 6.53 6.73 15.34
C LYS A 56 5.69 7.25 16.50
N ASN A 57 4.91 8.28 16.26
CA ASN A 57 4.14 8.98 17.29
C ASN A 57 2.65 8.65 17.20
N SER A 58 1.92 8.94 18.27
CA SER A 58 0.46 8.81 18.30
C SER A 58 -0.19 9.68 17.23
N PHE A 59 -1.14 9.12 16.50
CA PHE A 59 -1.86 9.81 15.43
C PHE A 59 -3.37 9.62 15.57
N ASN A 60 -4.14 10.47 14.88
CA ASN A 60 -5.56 10.25 14.71
C ASN A 60 -5.80 9.43 13.43
N TYR A 61 -6.30 8.21 13.58
CA TYR A 61 -6.52 7.29 12.46
C TYR A 61 -7.34 7.92 11.31
N PHE A 62 -8.43 8.63 11.63
CA PHE A 62 -9.29 9.21 10.59
C PHE A 62 -8.60 10.33 9.81
N ASP A 63 -7.74 11.11 10.46
CA ASP A 63 -6.99 12.17 9.79
C ASP A 63 -5.92 11.57 8.86
N GLU A 64 -5.26 10.49 9.28
CA GLU A 64 -4.28 9.80 8.43
C GLU A 64 -4.94 9.13 7.22
N ILE A 65 -6.06 8.42 7.42
CA ILE A 65 -6.83 7.86 6.30
C ILE A 65 -7.26 8.94 5.30
N LYS A 66 -7.70 10.11 5.77
CA LYS A 66 -8.06 11.23 4.88
C LYS A 66 -6.86 11.73 4.06
N LYS A 67 -5.64 11.77 4.63
CA LYS A 67 -4.44 12.21 3.91
C LYS A 67 -4.00 11.23 2.82
N ILE A 68 -4.13 9.93 3.06
CA ILE A 68 -3.58 8.90 2.14
C ILE A 68 -4.61 8.34 1.15
N SER A 69 -5.90 8.36 1.50
CA SER A 69 -6.96 7.69 0.72
C SER A 69 -7.07 8.14 -0.72
N GLY A 70 -6.88 9.44 -1.01
CA GLY A 70 -6.90 9.95 -2.38
C GLY A 70 -5.82 9.30 -3.24
N PHE A 71 -4.57 9.36 -2.77
CA PHE A 71 -3.43 8.77 -3.47
C PHE A 71 -3.55 7.24 -3.65
N ILE A 72 -4.01 6.54 -2.61
CA ILE A 72 -4.25 5.08 -2.70
C ILE A 72 -5.33 4.78 -3.73
N SER A 73 -6.43 5.53 -3.74
CA SER A 73 -7.52 5.33 -4.69
C SER A 73 -7.05 5.54 -6.13
N ASP A 74 -6.24 6.58 -6.37
CA ASP A 74 -5.66 6.84 -7.69
C ASP A 74 -4.75 5.69 -8.12
N LEU A 75 -3.88 5.19 -7.23
CA LEU A 75 -3.06 4.00 -7.51
C LEU A 75 -3.90 2.76 -7.84
N CYS A 76 -4.98 2.52 -7.09
CA CYS A 76 -5.84 1.38 -7.33
C CYS A 76 -6.51 1.43 -8.71
N LEU A 77 -6.94 2.62 -9.13
CA LEU A 77 -7.59 2.83 -10.43
C LEU A 77 -6.59 2.81 -11.59
N ASP A 78 -5.43 3.45 -11.44
CA ASP A 78 -4.40 3.52 -12.48
C ASP A 78 -3.82 2.15 -12.85
N TYR A 79 -3.79 1.22 -11.89
CA TYR A 79 -3.15 -0.09 -12.02
C TYR A 79 -4.11 -1.27 -11.91
N GLU A 80 -5.41 -1.03 -11.77
CA GLU A 80 -6.44 -2.07 -11.59
C GLU A 80 -6.08 -3.09 -10.49
N LEU A 81 -5.49 -2.61 -9.39
CA LEU A 81 -4.97 -3.43 -8.28
C LEU A 81 -5.44 -2.84 -6.95
N TYR A 82 -6.14 -3.62 -6.12
CA TYR A 82 -6.68 -3.12 -4.87
C TYR A 82 -5.63 -3.14 -3.74
N LEU A 83 -5.30 -1.97 -3.21
CA LEU A 83 -4.46 -1.79 -2.04
C LEU A 83 -5.33 -1.56 -0.81
N SER A 84 -5.15 -2.39 0.20
CA SER A 84 -5.73 -2.23 1.53
C SER A 84 -4.64 -1.72 2.47
N CYS A 85 -4.83 -0.53 3.06
CA CYS A 85 -3.85 0.09 3.95
C CYS A 85 -4.44 0.32 5.34
N CYS A 86 -3.70 -0.05 6.38
CA CYS A 86 -4.06 0.16 7.78
C CYS A 86 -3.00 0.92 8.57
#